data_AF-A0A9E1X8E3-F1
#
_entry.id   AF-A0A9E1X8E3-F1
#
_cell.length_a   1.000
_cell.length_b   1.000
_cell.length_c   1.000
_cell.angle_alpha   90.00
_cell.angle_beta   90.00
_cell.angle_gamma   90.00
#
_symmetry.space_group_name_H-M   'P 1'
#
loop_
_entity.id
_entity.type
_entity.pdbx_description
1 polymer ?
#
loop_
_entity_poly.entity_id
_entity_poly.type
_entity_poly.pdbx_seq_one_letter_code
_entity_poly.pdbx_strand_id
1 'polypeptide(L)' 'MSSDQIHPDYIIIGGGSAGCVLAARLSANPHCHVVLLEAGGEDLNPLIHIPAGYIK' A
#
# COMPACT_ATOMS: atom_id res chain seq x y z
N MET A 1 22.08 -1.07 17.78
CA MET A 1 21.01 -0.79 16.81
C MET A 1 20.02 0.13 17.50
N SER A 2 20.06 1.42 17.20
CA SER A 2 19.01 2.34 17.66
C SER A 2 17.74 1.96 16.91
N SER A 3 16.69 1.55 17.62
CA SER A 3 15.39 1.32 16.99
C SER A 3 14.79 2.69 16.67
N ASP A 4 14.85 3.12 15.41
CA ASP A 4 14.00 4.22 14.96
C ASP A 4 12.55 3.74 15.10
N GLN A 5 11.84 4.33 16.05
CA GLN A 5 10.43 4.03 16.26
C GLN A 5 9.63 4.83 15.23
N ILE A 6 8.95 4.12 14.34
CA ILE A 6 8.02 4.71 13.39
C ILE A 6 6.74 5.04 14.17
N HIS A 7 6.38 6.32 14.25
CA HIS A 7 5.14 6.79 14.88
C HIS A 7 4.11 7.18 13.81
N PRO A 8 3.23 6.26 13.39
CA PRO A 8 2.13 6.59 12.47
C PRO A 8 0.90 7.12 13.21
N ASP A 9 0.17 8.02 12.56
CA ASP A 9 -1.20 8.37 12.94
C ASP A 9 -2.20 7.29 12.50
N TYR A 10 -1.90 6.64 11.37
CA TYR A 10 -2.73 5.59 10.78
C TYR A 10 -1.88 4.40 10.32
N ILE A 11 -2.34 3.20 10.67
CA ILE A 11 -1.81 1.94 10.14
C ILE A 11 -2.92 1.28 9.32
N ILE A 12 -2.65 1.05 8.04
CA ILE A 12 -3.56 0.36 7.12
C ILE A 12 -2.98 -1.03 6.84
N ILE A 13 -3.77 -2.08 7.02
CA ILE A 13 -3.37 -3.46 6.76
C ILE A 13 -4.10 -3.96 5.51
N GLY A 14 -3.34 -4.23 4.45
CA GLY A 14 -3.82 -4.65 3.14
C GLY A 14 -3.79 -3.52 2.10
N GLY A 15 -2.94 -3.65 1.08
CA GLY A 15 -2.81 -2.80 -0.11
C GLY A 15 -3.74 -3.20 -1.26
N GLY A 16 -4.93 -3.71 -0.95
CA GLY A 16 -6.00 -3.89 -1.94
C GLY A 16 -6.64 -2.57 -2.35
N SER A 17 -7.67 -2.60 -3.21
CA SER A 17 -8.30 -1.38 -3.77
C SER A 17 -8.76 -0.39 -2.70
N ALA A 18 -9.40 -0.87 -1.63
CA ALA A 18 -9.86 -0.01 -0.54
C ALA A 18 -8.68 0.57 0.28
N GLY A 19 -7.67 -0.25 0.57
CA GLY A 19 -6.49 0.16 1.34
C GLY A 19 -5.68 1.22 0.61
N CYS A 20 -5.43 1.03 -0.68
CA CYS A 20 -4.72 2.01 -1.52
C CYS A 20 -5.48 3.35 -1.63
N VAL A 21 -6.80 3.31 -1.81
CA VAL A 21 -7.62 4.53 -1.86
C VAL A 21 -7.60 5.27 -0.53
N LEU A 22 -7.71 4.55 0.59
CA LEU A 22 -7.65 5.15 1.93
C LEU A 22 -6.27 5.76 2.21
N ALA A 23 -5.20 5.01 1.92
CA ALA A 23 -3.82 5.45 2.10
C ALA A 23 -3.56 6.73 1.32
N ALA A 24 -3.92 6.76 0.03
CA ALA A 24 -3.73 7.94 -0.83
C ALA A 24 -4.50 9.17 -0.34
N ARG A 25 -5.71 8.99 0.19
CA ARG A 25 -6.51 10.12 0.70
C ARG A 25 -5.98 10.66 2.02
N LEU A 26 -5.57 9.79 2.95
CA LEU A 26 -5.03 10.22 4.24
C LEU A 26 -3.65 10.85 4.08
N SER A 27 -2.78 10.26 3.25
CA SER A 27 -1.41 10.77 3.03
C SER A 27 -1.36 12.06 2.19
N ALA A 28 -2.44 12.43 1.51
CA ALA A 28 -2.54 13.74 0.85
C ALA A 28 -2.48 14.91 1.84
N ASN A 29 -2.83 14.69 3.11
CA ASN A 29 -2.59 15.64 4.17
C ASN A 29 -1.14 15.50 4.69
N PRO A 30 -0.26 16.51 4.55
CA PRO A 30 1.12 16.43 5.00
C PRO A 30 1.26 16.33 6.53
N HIS A 31 0.19 16.57 7.29
CA HIS A 31 0.15 16.38 8.74
C HIS A 31 -0.20 14.96 9.17
N CYS A 32 -0.49 14.05 8.23
CA CYS A 32 -0.80 12.67 8.54
C CYS A 32 0.35 11.75 8.13
N HIS A 33 0.90 11.02 9.09
CA HIS A 33 1.86 9.96 8.84
C HIS A 33 1.14 8.61 8.74
N VAL A 34 1.15 8.04 7.54
CA VAL A 34 0.40 6.81 7.21
C VAL A 34 1.36 5.68 6.89
N VAL A 35 1.19 4.55 7.55
CA VAL A 35 1.90 3.30 7.26
C VAL A 35 0.92 2.31 6.61
N LEU A 36 1.26 1.82 5.43
CA LEU A 36 0.54 0.74 4.74
C LEU A 36 1.38 -0.54 4.81
N LEU A 37 0.78 -1.61 5.31
CA LEU A 37 1.38 -2.95 5.34
C LEU A 37 0.64 -3.85 4.36
N GLU A 38 1.35 -4.44 3.40
CA GLU A 38 0.82 -5.41 2.46
C GLU A 38 1.66 -6.70 2.54
N ALA A 39 1.00 -7.85 2.47
CA ALA A 39 1.68 -9.14 2.55
C ALA A 39 2.37 -9.49 1.21
N GLY A 40 1.79 -9.08 0.09
CA GLY A 40 2.37 -9.22 -1.24
C GLY A 40 3.59 -8.32 -1.47
N GLY A 41 4.41 -8.71 -2.45
CA GLY A 41 5.50 -7.89 -2.96
C GLY A 41 5.04 -6.93 -4.06
N GLU A 42 6.00 -6.27 -4.70
CA GLU A 42 5.73 -5.44 -5.87
C GLU A 42 5.10 -6.26 -7.00
N ASP A 43 4.11 -5.66 -7.68
CA ASP A 43 3.45 -6.26 -8.82
C ASP A 43 4.35 -6.20 -10.07
N LEU A 44 5.29 -7.14 -10.14
CA LEU A 44 6.25 -7.27 -11.24
C LEU A 44 5.79 -8.24 -12.33
N ASN A 45 4.64 -8.90 -12.18
CA ASN A 45 4.16 -9.88 -13.14
C ASN A 45 3.49 -9.17 -14.33
N PRO A 46 4.04 -9.27 -15.56
CA PRO A 46 3.47 -8.59 -16.73
C PRO A 46 2.01 -8.98 -17.00
N LEU A 47 1.58 -10.18 -16.61
CA LEU A 47 0.21 -10.64 -16.84
C LEU A 47 -0.83 -9.87 -16.01
N ILE A 48 -0.43 -9.18 -14.94
CA ILE A 48 -1.32 -8.35 -14.13
C ILE A 48 -1.56 -6.98 -14.79
N HIS A 49 -0.59 -6.48 -15.56
CA HIS A 49 -0.64 -5.19 -16.25
C HIS A 49 -1.24 -5.26 -17.66
N ILE A 50 -1.31 -6.45 -18.25
CA ILE A 50 -1.91 -6.67 -19.57
C ILE A 50 -3.41 -6.98 -19.39
N PRO A 51 -4.32 -6.17 -19.96
CA PRO A 51 -5.75 -6.51 -19.95
C PRO A 51 -5.99 -7.89 -20.58
N ALA A 52 -6.72 -8.76 -19.88
CA ALA A 52 -6.89 -10.17 -20.25
C ALA A 52 -5.56 -10.96 -20.42
N GLY A 53 -4.49 -10.56 -19.72
CA GLY A 53 -3.18 -11.24 -19.75
C GLY A 53 -3.18 -12.67 -19.20
N TYR A 54 -4.21 -13.04 -18.44
CA TYR A 54 -4.48 -14.41 -18.06
C TYR A 54 -5.88 -14.80 -18.52
N ILE A 55 -5.93 -15.83 -19.37
CA ILE A 55 -7.17 -16.42 -19.88
C ILE A 55 -7.15 -17.88 -19.40
N LYS A 56 -8.23 -18.29 -18.72
CA LYS A 56 -8.40 -19.62 -18.14
C LYS A 56 -8.50 -20.70 -19.22
#